data_AF-A0A1F3SH18-F1
#
_entry.id   AF-A0A1F3SH18-F1
#
_cell.length_a   1.000
_cell.length_b   1.000
_cell.length_c   1.000
_cell.angle_alpha   90.00
_cell.angle_beta   90.00
_cell.angle_gamma   90.00
#
_symmetry.space_group_name_H-M   'P 1'
#
loop_
_entity.id
_entity.type
_entity.pdbx_description
1 polymer ?
#
loop_
_entity_poly.entity_id
_entity_poly.type
_entity_poly.pdbx_seq_one_letter_code
_entity_poly.pdbx_strand_id
1 'polypeptide(L)'
;MKQNIPDNVFKSAVEATSTGVLVTDYQQKDNPIVYVNPFFQNLTGYKEEEIIGKNCRFLQGPETDKQVVANIRNAIKSQNNFRGEVLNYRKNGSTFLELFND
;
A
#
# COMPACT_ATOMS: atom_id res chain seq x y z
N MET A 1 -21.08 -2.32 -23.72
CA MET A 1 -21.34 -1.09 -22.97
C MET A 1 -20.78 -1.27 -21.57
N LYS A 2 -19.66 -0.62 -21.22
CA LYS A 2 -19.22 -0.56 -19.81
C LYS A 2 -20.21 0.38 -19.12
N GLN A 3 -20.94 -0.10 -18.11
CA GLN A 3 -21.80 0.78 -17.31
C GLN A 3 -20.95 1.91 -16.71
N ASN A 4 -21.47 3.13 -16.72
CA ASN A 4 -20.93 4.22 -15.92
C ASN A 4 -21.25 3.91 -14.46
N ILE A 5 -20.34 3.18 -13.82
CA ILE A 5 -20.40 2.90 -12.40
C ILE A 5 -20.14 4.23 -11.67
N PRO A 6 -21.06 4.72 -10.83
CA PRO A 6 -20.86 5.94 -10.07
C PRO A 6 -19.61 5.86 -9.16
N ASP A 7 -18.88 6.97 -8.99
CA ASP A 7 -17.62 7.00 -8.21
C ASP A 7 -17.76 6.47 -6.77
N ASN A 8 -18.93 6.70 -6.16
CA ASN A 8 -19.23 6.18 -4.82
C ASN A 8 -19.28 4.65 -4.77
N VAL A 9 -19.63 3.98 -5.87
CA VAL A 9 -19.67 2.51 -5.94
C VAL A 9 -18.26 1.93 -5.94
N PHE A 10 -17.30 2.54 -6.67
CA PHE A 10 -15.90 2.12 -6.61
C PHE A 10 -15.31 2.29 -5.22
N LYS A 11 -15.57 3.44 -4.58
CA LYS A 11 -15.14 3.70 -3.20
C LYS A 11 -15.71 2.65 -2.24
N SER A 12 -17.03 2.41 -2.29
CA SER A 12 -17.66 1.38 -1.44
C SER A 12 -17.12 -0.02 -1.70
N ALA A 13 -16.82 -0.36 -2.97
CA ALA A 13 -16.23 -1.65 -3.30
C ALA A 13 -14.83 -1.81 -2.68
N VAL A 14 -13.97 -0.78 -2.78
CA VAL A 14 -12.62 -0.78 -2.21
C VAL A 14 -12.65 -0.84 -0.68
N GLU A 15 -13.58 -0.09 -0.05
CA GLU A 15 -13.77 -0.07 1.40
C GLU A 15 -14.31 -1.40 1.96
N ALA A 16 -15.07 -2.16 1.17
CA ALA A 16 -15.63 -3.45 1.56
C ALA A 16 -14.66 -4.63 1.39
N THR A 17 -13.49 -4.43 0.79
CA THR A 17 -12.51 -5.50 0.58
C THR A 17 -11.86 -5.96 1.89
N SER A 18 -11.54 -7.26 1.98
CA SER A 18 -10.72 -7.83 3.07
C SER A 18 -9.22 -7.81 2.75
N THR A 19 -8.80 -6.84 1.93
CA THR A 19 -7.40 -6.64 1.52
C THR A 19 -7.03 -5.19 1.79
N GLY A 20 -5.80 -4.97 2.24
CA GLY A 20 -5.30 -3.61 2.42
C GLY A 20 -5.13 -2.94 1.05
N VAL A 21 -5.75 -1.78 0.87
CA VAL A 21 -5.62 -0.99 -0.35
C VAL A 21 -5.07 0.38 0.01
N LEU A 22 -4.04 0.80 -0.72
CA LEU A 22 -3.53 2.17 -0.70
C LEU A 22 -3.29 2.65 -2.12
N VAL A 23 -3.27 3.96 -2.31
CA VAL A 23 -2.89 4.59 -3.58
C VAL A 23 -1.83 5.65 -3.28
N THR A 24 -0.81 5.73 -4.12
CA THR A 24 0.23 6.76 -4.04
C THR A 24 0.18 7.67 -5.27
N ASP A 25 0.67 8.90 -5.13
CA ASP A 25 0.84 9.82 -6.26
C ASP A 25 2.31 9.87 -6.69
N TYR A 26 2.63 9.18 -7.79
CA TYR A 26 4.00 9.09 -8.29
C TYR A 26 4.53 10.42 -8.85
N GLN A 27 3.65 11.36 -9.20
CA GLN A 27 4.06 12.67 -9.73
C GLN A 27 4.56 13.60 -8.63
N GLN A 28 4.18 13.34 -7.38
CA GLN A 28 4.63 14.08 -6.23
C GLN A 28 5.99 13.58 -5.71
N LYS A 29 6.75 14.49 -5.13
CA LYS A 29 8.05 14.16 -4.51
C LYS A 29 7.87 13.07 -3.46
N ASP A 30 8.71 12.04 -3.55
CA ASP A 30 8.73 10.88 -2.65
C ASP A 30 7.54 9.90 -2.77
N ASN A 31 6.71 10.01 -3.81
CA ASN A 31 5.57 9.10 -4.07
C ASN A 31 4.67 8.91 -2.82
N PRO A 32 4.07 9.99 -2.29
CA PRO A 32 3.28 9.94 -1.07
C PRO A 32 1.98 9.17 -1.26
N ILE A 33 1.51 8.52 -0.20
CA ILE A 33 0.19 7.90 -0.12
C ILE A 33 -0.88 8.99 -0.12
N VAL A 34 -1.87 8.86 -1.00
CA VAL A 34 -3.00 9.78 -1.15
C VAL A 34 -4.34 9.16 -0.76
N TYR A 35 -4.38 7.83 -0.57
CA TYR A 35 -5.56 7.11 -0.11
C TYR A 35 -5.16 5.82 0.61
N VAL A 36 -5.95 5.45 1.63
CA VAL A 36 -5.95 4.12 2.27
C VAL A 36 -7.37 3.68 2.56
N ASN A 37 -7.65 2.38 2.48
CA ASN A 37 -8.93 1.84 2.91
C ASN A 37 -8.94 1.52 4.44
N PRO A 38 -10.12 1.36 5.06
CA PRO A 38 -10.23 1.01 6.48
C PRO A 38 -9.52 -0.29 6.85
N PHE A 39 -9.51 -1.28 5.96
CA PHE A 39 -8.83 -2.55 6.22
C PHE A 39 -7.32 -2.35 6.40
N PHE A 40 -6.67 -1.52 5.57
CA PHE A 40 -5.26 -1.19 5.71
C PHE A 40 -4.95 -0.53 7.06
N GLN A 41 -5.81 0.39 7.52
CA GLN A 41 -5.68 1.03 8.83
C GLN A 41 -5.75 0.00 9.96
N ASN A 42 -6.72 -0.92 9.90
CA ASN A 42 -6.87 -1.99 10.88
C ASN A 42 -5.68 -2.97 10.86
N LEU A 43 -5.21 -3.35 9.67
CA LEU A 43 -4.10 -4.28 9.50
C LEU A 43 -2.80 -3.72 10.07
N THR A 44 -2.51 -2.45 9.81
CA THR A 44 -1.23 -1.81 10.16
C THR A 44 -1.26 -1.15 11.54
N GLY A 45 -2.45 -0.83 12.06
CA GLY A 45 -2.65 -0.09 13.30
C GLY A 45 -2.41 1.41 13.20
N TYR A 46 -2.18 1.95 12.00
CA TYR A 46 -2.04 3.38 11.76
C TYR A 46 -3.38 3.98 11.30
N LYS A 47 -3.67 5.19 11.76
CA LYS A 47 -4.82 5.96 11.27
C LYS A 47 -4.48 6.66 9.95
N GLU A 48 -5.50 6.96 9.14
CA GLU A 48 -5.35 7.69 7.88
C GLU A 48 -4.53 8.98 8.02
N GLU A 49 -4.82 9.80 9.03
CA GLU A 49 -4.09 11.04 9.35
C GLU A 49 -2.58 10.84 9.61
N GLU A 50 -2.17 9.63 9.97
CA GLU A 50 -0.77 9.26 10.18
C GLU A 50 -0.12 8.68 8.92
N ILE A 51 -0.90 8.34 7.90
CA ILE A 51 -0.44 7.63 6.69
C ILE A 51 -0.39 8.58 5.48
N ILE A 52 -1.43 9.39 5.29
CA ILE A 52 -1.55 10.28 4.13
C ILE A 52 -0.36 11.25 4.08
N GLY A 53 0.22 11.40 2.89
CA GLY A 53 1.40 12.22 2.65
C GLY A 53 2.74 11.53 2.90
N LYS A 54 2.77 10.31 3.46
CA LYS A 54 4.02 9.54 3.67
C LYS A 54 4.30 8.58 2.53
N ASN A 55 5.56 8.27 2.30
CA ASN A 55 5.94 7.13 1.48
C ASN A 55 5.73 5.81 2.24
N CYS A 56 5.22 4.76 1.58
CA CYS A 56 4.92 3.44 2.17
C CYS A 56 6.09 2.78 2.92
N ARG A 57 7.34 3.19 2.68
CA ARG A 57 8.52 2.62 3.35
C ARG A 57 8.50 2.73 4.88
N PHE A 58 7.60 3.53 5.47
CA PHE A 58 7.46 3.60 6.94
C PHE A 58 7.05 2.25 7.57
N LEU A 59 6.48 1.33 6.77
CA LEU A 59 6.15 -0.03 7.21
C LEU A 59 7.39 -0.96 7.27
N GLN A 60 8.52 -0.56 6.70
CA GLN A 60 9.73 -1.38 6.65
C GLN A 60 10.51 -1.27 7.97
N GLY A 61 11.18 -2.34 8.36
CA GLY A 61 11.96 -2.39 9.59
C GLY A 61 13.21 -3.28 9.49
N PRO A 62 13.81 -3.64 10.63
CA PRO A 62 15.13 -4.27 10.67
C PRO A 62 15.27 -5.57 9.88
N GLU A 63 14.22 -6.39 9.84
CA GLU A 63 14.21 -7.68 9.16
C GLU A 63 13.63 -7.62 7.74
N THR A 64 13.21 -6.43 7.27
CA THR A 64 12.74 -6.26 5.90
C THR A 64 13.90 -6.46 4.93
N ASP A 65 13.76 -7.41 3.99
CA ASP A 65 14.79 -7.70 3.00
C ASP A 65 15.03 -6.50 2.06
N LYS A 66 16.25 -5.97 2.09
CA LYS A 66 16.69 -4.83 1.27
C LYS A 66 16.67 -5.16 -0.23
N GLN A 67 16.90 -6.41 -0.60
CA GLN A 67 16.84 -6.84 -2.00
C GLN A 67 15.41 -6.78 -2.53
N VAL A 68 14.44 -7.24 -1.73
CA VAL A 68 13.01 -7.10 -2.04
C VAL A 68 12.63 -5.64 -2.19
N VAL A 69 13.04 -4.77 -1.27
CA VAL A 69 12.79 -3.31 -1.36
C VAL A 69 13.41 -2.69 -2.62
N ALA A 70 14.62 -3.12 -3.00
CA ALA A 70 15.25 -2.67 -4.24
C ALA A 70 14.45 -3.12 -5.47
N ASN A 71 13.91 -4.35 -5.47
CA ASN A 71 13.08 -4.88 -6.55
C ASN A 71 11.78 -4.08 -6.70
N ILE A 72 11.09 -3.76 -5.59
CA ILE A 72 9.90 -2.89 -5.59
C ILE A 72 10.24 -1.53 -6.21
N ARG A 73 11.34 -0.91 -5.77
CA ARG A 73 11.79 0.40 -6.29
C ARG A 73 12.03 0.34 -7.79
N ASN A 74 12.64 -0.73 -8.29
CA ASN A 74 12.90 -0.91 -9.72
C ASN A 74 11.62 -1.14 -10.52
N ALA A 75 10.65 -1.89 -9.97
CA ALA A 75 9.34 -2.09 -10.57
C ALA A 75 8.59 -0.76 -10.73
N ILE A 76 8.52 0.05 -9.67
CA ILE A 76 7.92 1.40 -9.71
C ILE A 76 8.58 2.28 -10.77
N LYS A 77 9.92 2.35 -10.79
CA LYS A 77 10.67 3.15 -11.77
C LYS A 77 10.43 2.72 -13.21
N SER A 78 10.23 1.41 -13.43
CA SER A 78 10.02 0.82 -14.75
C SER A 78 8.54 0.74 -15.13
N GLN A 79 7.63 1.29 -14.29
CA GLN A 79 6.18 1.22 -14.47
C GLN A 79 5.66 -0.21 -14.67
N ASN A 80 6.25 -1.17 -13.96
CA ASN A 80 5.88 -2.58 -13.98
C ASN A 80 5.30 -3.02 -12.64
N ASN A 81 4.53 -4.11 -12.66
CA ASN A 81 4.04 -4.75 -11.44
C ASN A 81 5.21 -5.37 -10.67
N PHE A 82 5.14 -5.26 -9.34
CA PHE A 82 5.98 -6.05 -8.45
C PHE A 82 5.21 -7.30 -8.01
N ARG A 83 5.90 -8.44 -7.97
CA ARG A 83 5.38 -9.69 -7.39
C ARG A 83 6.39 -10.22 -6.39
N GLY A 84 5.91 -10.72 -5.27
CA GLY A 84 6.73 -11.24 -4.19
C GLY A 84 6.18 -10.91 -2.82
N GLU A 85 6.96 -11.23 -1.80
CA GLU A 85 6.57 -11.08 -0.41
C GLU A 85 7.48 -10.06 0.29
N VAL A 86 6.90 -9.20 1.13
CA VAL A 86 7.62 -8.17 1.88
C VAL A 86 7.26 -8.30 3.36
N LEU A 87 8.28 -8.39 4.22
CA LEU A 87 8.09 -8.30 5.66
C LEU A 87 7.91 -6.83 6.08
N ASN A 88 6.77 -6.53 6.69
CA ASN A 88 6.40 -5.20 7.19
C ASN A 88 6.11 -5.23 8.70
N TYR A 89 6.10 -4.05 9.30
CA TYR A 89 5.87 -3.81 10.71
C TYR A 89 4.60 -2.99 10.91
N ARG A 90 3.76 -3.45 11.84
CA ARG A 90 2.62 -2.68 12.36
C ARG A 90 3.10 -1.61 13.32
N LYS A 91 2.23 -0.66 13.64
CA LYS A 91 2.49 0.42 14.60
C LYS A 91 2.94 -0.09 15.98
N ASN A 92 2.45 -1.25 16.40
CA ASN A 92 2.82 -1.89 17.66
C ASN A 92 4.15 -2.67 17.61
N GLY A 93 4.86 -2.67 16.47
CA GLY A 93 6.12 -3.38 16.27
C GLY A 93 5.98 -4.85 15.87
N SER A 94 4.77 -5.42 15.85
CA SER A 94 4.57 -6.79 15.35
C SER A 94 4.74 -6.84 13.83
N THR A 95 5.21 -7.98 13.33
CA THR A 95 5.47 -8.19 11.90
C THR A 95 4.30 -8.83 11.18
N PHE A 96 4.25 -8.61 9.86
CA PHE A 96 3.38 -9.33 8.93
C PHE A 96 4.04 -9.43 7.57
N LEU A 97 3.74 -10.52 6.86
CA LEU A 97 4.14 -10.68 5.48
C LEU A 97 3.02 -10.12 4.59
N GLU A 98 3.39 -9.19 3.73
CA GLU A 98 2.54 -8.66 2.67
C GLU A 98 2.91 -9.38 1.37
N LEU A 99 1.92 -10.05 0.78
CA LEU A 99 2.08 -10.81 -0.44
C LEU A 99 1.49 -10.04 -1.62
N PHE A 100 2.35 -9.66 -2.57
CA PHE A 100 1.97 -9.05 -3.84
C PHE A 100 1.88 -10.14 -4.91
N ASN A 101 0.65 -10.57 -5.18
CA ASN A 101 0.34 -11.53 -6.25
C ASN A 101 -0.46 -10.84 -7.36
N ASP A 102 -0.08 -11.17 -8.60
CA ASP A 102 -0.70 -10.85 -9.89
C ASP A 102 -0.80 -9.38 -10.36
#